data_AF-W2CWR3-F1
#
_entry.id   AF-W2CWR3-F1
#
_cell.length_a   1.000
_cell.length_b   1.000
_cell.length_c   1.000
_cell.angle_alpha   90.00
_cell.angle_beta   90.00
_cell.angle_gamma   90.00
#
_symmetry.space_group_name_H-M   'P 1'
#
loop_
_entity.id
_entity.type
_entity.pdbx_description
1 polymer ?
#
loop_
_entity_poly.entity_id
_entity_poly.type
_entity_poly.pdbx_seq_one_letter_code
_entity_poly.pdbx_strand_id
1 'polypeptide(L)'
;MNVKFLSPLLLLLATATVGRVAAQCDSLGYRAAVYVSADGDSLSYRLLTPDTVVPGQRYPLVLFLHGAGERGRDNCAQLRHGAARFVDSTTRRQFPAYVLFPQCPSDEFWPAILRQDHFGRGANPFPLSQPMSRPLQLADELLEHTITQFPIDTMRIYVVGLSMGG
;
A
#
# COMPACT_ATOMS: atom_id res chain seq x y z
N MET A 1 -63.22 25.39 -23.45
CA MET A 1 -62.43 24.27 -22.90
C MET A 1 -60.96 24.68 -23.04
N ASN A 2 -60.30 25.24 -21.99
CA ASN A 2 -59.46 24.52 -21.02
C ASN A 2 -58.74 23.33 -21.66
N VAL A 3 -57.41 23.22 -21.66
CA VAL A 3 -56.57 23.12 -20.45
C VAL A 3 -55.14 23.65 -20.69
N LYS A 4 -54.63 24.44 -19.74
CA LYS A 4 -53.20 24.75 -19.53
C LYS A 4 -52.50 23.51 -18.97
N PHE A 5 -51.35 23.12 -19.52
CA PHE A 5 -50.40 22.26 -18.80
C PHE A 5 -49.08 22.99 -18.57
N LEU A 6 -48.83 23.27 -17.30
CA LEU A 6 -47.54 23.63 -16.73
C LEU A 6 -46.82 22.35 -16.29
N SER A 7 -45.49 22.45 -16.24
CA SER A 7 -44.51 21.67 -15.46
C SER A 7 -43.93 20.35 -16.03
N PRO A 8 -42.72 19.93 -15.59
CA PRO A 8 -41.74 20.60 -14.73
C PRO A 8 -40.31 20.66 -15.30
N LEU A 9 -39.56 21.64 -14.79
CA LEU A 9 -38.11 21.72 -14.77
C LEU A 9 -37.52 20.48 -14.07
N LEU A 10 -36.87 19.59 -14.83
CA LEU A 10 -36.12 18.48 -14.25
C LEU A 10 -34.69 18.97 -13.97
N LEU A 11 -34.46 19.41 -12.73
CA LEU A 11 -33.12 19.71 -12.23
C LEU A 11 -32.38 18.38 -12.05
N LEU A 12 -31.54 17.99 -13.02
CA LEU A 12 -30.64 16.85 -12.87
C LEU A 12 -29.54 17.24 -11.85
N LEU A 13 -29.72 16.90 -10.58
CA LEU A 13 -28.59 16.78 -9.66
C LEU A 13 -27.81 15.52 -10.06
N ALA A 14 -26.83 15.68 -10.95
CA ALA A 14 -25.81 14.67 -11.16
C ALA A 14 -24.94 14.62 -9.90
N THR A 15 -25.19 13.65 -9.03
CA THR A 15 -24.37 13.39 -7.86
C THR A 15 -22.99 12.92 -8.29
N ALA A 16 -21.97 13.73 -8.03
CA ALA A 16 -20.56 13.36 -8.20
C ALA A 16 -20.17 12.29 -7.16
N THR A 17 -20.25 11.00 -7.54
CA THR A 17 -19.85 9.88 -6.68
C THR A 17 -18.40 9.43 -6.86
N VAL A 18 -17.65 10.04 -7.78
CA VAL A 18 -16.28 9.60 -8.13
C VAL A 18 -15.21 10.05 -7.10
N GLY A 19 -15.54 10.93 -6.14
CA GLY A 19 -14.56 11.53 -5.21
C GLY A 19 -14.42 10.87 -3.83
N ARG A 20 -15.24 9.87 -3.47
CA ARG A 20 -15.29 9.38 -2.07
C ARG A 20 -14.21 8.36 -1.69
N VAL A 21 -13.74 7.55 -2.63
CA VAL A 21 -12.82 6.43 -2.31
C VAL A 21 -11.39 6.92 -2.05
N ALA A 22 -10.86 7.84 -2.87
CA ALA A 22 -9.54 8.43 -2.67
C ALA A 22 -9.46 9.25 -1.36
N ALA A 23 -10.56 9.91 -0.96
CA ALA A 23 -10.58 10.71 0.26
C ALA A 23 -10.47 9.89 1.57
N GLN A 24 -10.82 8.59 1.54
CA GLN A 24 -10.91 7.77 2.75
C GLN A 24 -9.58 7.13 3.18
N CYS A 25 -8.66 6.87 2.26
CA CYS A 25 -7.31 6.39 2.57
C CYS A 25 -6.36 7.51 3.01
N ASP A 26 -6.57 8.74 2.52
CA ASP A 26 -5.71 9.88 2.82
C ASP A 26 -5.86 10.38 4.28
N SER A 27 -6.96 10.03 4.96
CA SER A 27 -7.21 10.47 6.34
C SER A 27 -6.30 9.84 7.38
N LEU A 28 -5.57 8.77 7.04
CA LEU A 28 -4.70 8.05 7.99
C LEU A 28 -3.31 8.69 8.16
N GLY A 29 -2.97 9.73 7.38
CA GLY A 29 -1.67 10.41 7.49
C GLY A 29 -0.51 9.70 6.78
N TYR A 30 -0.79 8.68 5.99
CA TYR A 30 0.19 8.08 5.08
C TYR A 30 0.34 8.91 3.81
N ARG A 31 1.57 9.33 3.49
CA ARG A 31 1.87 9.99 2.22
C ARG A 31 1.80 8.99 1.08
N ALA A 32 0.96 9.27 0.08
CA ALA A 32 0.96 8.56 -1.20
C ALA A 32 2.21 8.90 -2.00
N ALA A 33 2.83 7.88 -2.60
CA ALA A 33 3.92 8.03 -3.53
C ALA A 33 3.96 6.84 -4.50
N VAL A 34 4.79 6.97 -5.53
CA VAL A 34 5.09 5.92 -6.51
C VAL A 34 6.59 5.79 -6.58
N TYR A 35 7.10 4.57 -6.40
CA TYR A 35 8.48 4.24 -6.69
C TYR A 35 8.61 3.92 -8.18
N VAL A 36 9.69 4.36 -8.81
CA VAL A 36 10.01 4.05 -10.21
C VAL A 36 11.41 3.46 -10.24
N SER A 37 11.55 2.24 -10.77
CA SER A 37 12.84 1.56 -10.89
C SER A 37 13.67 2.15 -12.03
N ALA A 38 14.94 1.74 -12.10
CA ALA A 38 15.84 2.13 -13.20
C ALA A 38 15.32 1.71 -14.58
N ASP A 39 14.57 0.60 -14.64
CA ASP A 39 13.99 0.06 -15.86
C ASP A 39 12.64 0.71 -16.23
N GLY A 40 12.15 1.66 -15.43
CA GLY A 40 10.90 2.37 -15.64
C GLY A 40 9.66 1.66 -15.11
N ASP A 41 9.83 0.53 -14.44
CA ASP A 41 8.76 -0.13 -13.71
C ASP A 41 8.35 0.69 -12.48
N SER A 42 7.12 0.51 -11.99
CA SER A 42 6.64 1.31 -10.87
C SER A 42 5.79 0.55 -9.87
N LEU A 43 5.85 1.01 -8.62
CA LEU A 43 5.11 0.46 -7.50
C LEU A 43 4.48 1.59 -6.68
N SER A 44 3.15 1.60 -6.61
CA SER A 44 2.43 2.52 -5.74
C SER A 44 2.65 2.12 -4.29
N TYR A 45 2.89 3.11 -3.42
CA TYR A 45 3.07 2.86 -1.99
C TYR A 45 2.59 4.02 -1.12
N ARG A 46 2.44 3.69 0.16
CA ARG A 46 2.08 4.61 1.24
C ARG A 46 3.21 4.61 2.26
N LEU A 47 3.67 5.80 2.62
CA LEU A 47 4.74 6.00 3.61
C LEU A 47 4.22 6.74 4.83
N LEU A 48 4.50 6.17 5.99
CA LEU A 48 4.37 6.83 7.28
C LEU A 48 5.76 7.19 7.81
N THR A 49 5.93 8.40 8.30
CA THR A 49 7.16 8.83 8.99
C THR A 49 6.91 8.90 10.50
N PRO A 50 7.97 8.87 11.34
CA PRO A 50 7.87 9.32 12.71
C PRO A 50 7.24 10.72 12.79
N ASP A 51 6.51 11.02 13.87
CA ASP A 51 5.92 12.35 14.10
C ASP A 51 7.00 13.44 14.13
N THR A 52 8.14 13.13 14.75
CA THR A 52 9.29 14.01 14.85
C THR A 52 10.55 13.22 14.51
N VAL A 53 11.33 13.73 13.56
CA VAL A 53 12.64 13.20 13.19
C VAL A 53 13.71 14.08 13.83
N VAL A 54 14.45 13.52 14.78
CA VAL A 54 15.50 14.24 15.51
C VAL A 54 16.83 14.13 14.74
N PRO A 55 17.53 15.24 14.46
CA PRO A 55 18.84 15.21 13.80
C PRO A 55 19.84 14.29 14.52
N GLY A 56 20.52 13.43 13.76
CA GLY A 56 21.48 12.46 14.29
C GLY A 56 20.86 11.17 14.84
N GLN A 57 19.54 11.09 15.01
CA GLN A 57 18.85 9.85 15.40
C GLN A 57 18.44 9.03 14.18
N ARG A 58 18.51 7.71 14.31
CA ARG A 58 18.03 6.74 13.32
C ARG A 58 16.84 5.94 13.85
N TYR A 59 15.91 5.60 12.96
CA TYR A 59 14.64 4.96 13.32
C TYR A 59 14.45 3.62 12.60
N PRO A 60 13.70 2.67 13.19
CA PRO A 60 13.31 1.46 12.49
C PRO A 60 12.56 1.72 11.20
N LEU A 61 12.59 0.71 10.32
CA LEU A 61 11.78 0.65 9.11
C LEU A 61 10.94 -0.62 9.12
N VAL A 62 9.65 -0.48 8.85
CA VAL A 62 8.72 -1.60 8.69
C VAL A 62 8.23 -1.63 7.24
N LEU A 63 8.41 -2.76 6.56
CA LEU A 63 7.79 -3.06 5.28
C LEU A 63 6.59 -3.98 5.51
N PHE A 64 5.39 -3.53 5.14
CA PHE A 64 4.15 -4.29 5.32
C PHE A 64 3.59 -4.79 3.98
N LEU A 65 3.55 -6.11 3.80
CA LEU A 65 3.03 -6.76 2.60
C LEU A 65 1.58 -7.23 2.82
N HIS A 66 0.65 -6.58 2.12
CA HIS A 66 -0.78 -6.86 2.25
C HIS A 66 -1.20 -8.19 1.61
N GLY A 67 -2.44 -8.62 1.86
CA GLY A 67 -3.01 -9.86 1.32
C GLY A 67 -3.58 -9.69 -0.10
N ALA A 68 -4.02 -10.79 -0.70
CA ALA A 68 -4.50 -10.78 -2.09
C ALA A 68 -5.73 -9.89 -2.34
N GLY A 69 -6.50 -9.57 -1.29
CA GLY A 69 -7.70 -8.74 -1.36
C GLY A 69 -7.43 -7.24 -1.47
N GLU A 70 -6.20 -6.80 -1.20
CA GLU A 70 -5.81 -5.39 -1.25
C GLU A 70 -5.00 -5.02 -2.51
N ARG A 71 -4.78 -5.99 -3.39
CA ARG A 71 -4.15 -5.75 -4.69
C ARG A 71 -4.95 -4.76 -5.50
N GLY A 72 -4.27 -3.90 -6.25
CA GLY A 72 -4.94 -2.85 -7.01
C GLY A 72 -4.00 -1.81 -7.58
N ARG A 73 -4.60 -0.71 -8.03
CA ARG A 73 -3.90 0.45 -8.61
C ARG A 73 -4.40 1.77 -8.01
N ASP A 74 -5.19 1.70 -6.93
CA ASP A 74 -5.82 2.86 -6.30
C ASP A 74 -4.91 3.54 -5.26
N ASN A 75 -3.78 2.91 -4.92
CA ASN A 75 -2.86 3.32 -3.86
C ASN A 75 -3.57 3.51 -2.51
N CYS A 76 -4.64 2.74 -2.26
CA CYS A 76 -5.47 2.88 -1.06
C CYS A 76 -5.83 1.54 -0.42
N ALA A 77 -6.18 0.53 -1.22
CA ALA A 77 -6.64 -0.75 -0.69
C ALA A 77 -5.61 -1.42 0.23
N GLN A 78 -4.30 -1.20 0.04
CA GLN A 78 -3.25 -1.77 0.89
C GLN A 78 -3.31 -1.32 2.35
N LEU A 79 -3.94 -0.18 2.64
CA LEU A 79 -4.09 0.33 4.00
C LEU A 79 -5.27 -0.31 4.76
N ARG A 80 -6.09 -1.14 4.09
CA ARG A 80 -7.32 -1.70 4.66
C ARG A 80 -7.09 -2.50 5.93
N HIS A 81 -5.98 -3.23 6.00
CA HIS A 81 -5.60 -4.05 7.16
C HIS A 81 -4.25 -3.62 7.71
N GLY A 82 -4.09 -3.64 9.02
CA GLY A 82 -2.84 -3.34 9.71
C GLY A 82 -2.51 -1.85 9.84
N ALA A 83 -2.75 -1.02 8.81
CA ALA A 83 -2.31 0.39 8.80
C ALA A 83 -2.78 1.21 10.01
N ALA A 84 -4.04 1.02 10.45
CA ALA A 84 -4.61 1.69 11.61
C ALA A 84 -3.77 1.51 12.90
N ARG A 85 -3.03 0.40 13.04
CA ARG A 85 -2.19 0.14 14.23
C ARG A 85 -0.94 0.99 14.29
N PHE A 86 -0.37 1.35 13.14
CA PHE A 86 0.84 2.17 13.07
C PHE A 86 0.56 3.67 13.22
N VAL A 87 -0.69 4.09 13.00
CA VAL A 87 -1.11 5.49 13.17
C VAL A 87 -1.71 5.76 14.55
N ASP A 88 -1.92 4.72 15.36
CA ASP A 88 -2.32 4.89 16.76
C ASP A 88 -1.29 5.75 17.51
N SER A 89 -1.80 6.76 18.22
CA SER A 89 -0.93 7.77 18.84
C SER A 89 -0.01 7.18 19.92
N THR A 90 -0.43 6.11 20.60
CA THR A 90 0.40 5.46 21.62
C THR A 90 1.50 4.66 20.94
N THR A 91 1.17 3.88 19.90
CA THR A 91 2.16 3.17 19.08
C THR A 91 3.20 4.13 18.51
N ARG A 92 2.77 5.25 17.90
CA ARG A 92 3.68 6.23 17.27
C ARG A 92 4.66 6.85 18.26
N ARG A 93 4.20 7.18 19.47
CA ARG A 93 5.05 7.75 20.52
C ARG A 93 6.03 6.74 21.10
N GLN A 94 5.58 5.50 21.33
CA GLN A 94 6.40 4.47 21.96
C GLN A 94 7.40 3.83 20.98
N PHE A 95 6.99 3.69 19.72
CA PHE A 95 7.76 3.02 18.66
C PHE A 95 7.80 3.90 17.40
N PRO A 96 8.50 5.05 17.43
CA PRO A 96 8.64 5.90 16.25
C PRO A 96 9.40 5.14 15.15
N ALA A 97 8.77 4.95 14.00
CA ALA A 97 9.30 4.19 12.89
C ALA A 97 8.85 4.77 11.54
N TYR A 98 9.63 4.48 10.50
CA TYR A 98 9.15 4.58 9.12
C TYR A 98 8.37 3.32 8.77
N VAL A 99 7.26 3.47 8.04
CA VAL A 99 6.41 2.33 7.67
C VAL A 99 6.00 2.44 6.20
N LEU A 100 6.34 1.41 5.42
CA LEU A 100 6.02 1.27 4.00
C LEU A 100 4.86 0.29 3.83
N PHE A 101 3.87 0.74 3.06
CA PHE A 101 2.75 -0.08 2.56
C PHE A 101 2.75 0.00 1.03
N PRO A 102 3.57 -0.80 0.32
CA PRO A 102 3.46 -0.95 -1.12
C PRO A 102 2.16 -1.65 -1.51
N GLN A 103 1.64 -1.36 -2.70
CA GLN A 103 0.46 -2.02 -3.26
C GLN A 103 0.86 -2.92 -4.43
N CYS A 104 0.66 -4.23 -4.27
CA CYS A 104 0.83 -5.19 -5.35
C CYS A 104 -0.26 -4.97 -6.42
N PRO A 105 0.10 -4.92 -7.71
CA PRO A 105 -0.87 -4.79 -8.79
C PRO A 105 -1.93 -5.90 -8.80
N SER A 106 -3.12 -5.58 -9.32
CA SER A 106 -4.30 -6.46 -9.34
C SER A 106 -4.07 -7.85 -9.96
N ASP A 107 -3.18 -7.90 -10.95
CA ASP A 107 -2.86 -9.05 -11.80
C ASP A 107 -1.58 -9.78 -11.37
N GLU A 108 -0.91 -9.33 -10.31
CA GLU A 108 0.35 -9.87 -9.82
C GLU A 108 0.22 -10.41 -8.38
N PHE A 109 1.30 -11.01 -7.86
CA PHE A 109 1.39 -11.57 -6.51
C PHE A 109 2.78 -11.31 -5.93
N TRP A 110 2.90 -11.14 -4.60
CA TRP A 110 4.22 -10.96 -3.97
C TRP A 110 5.12 -12.19 -4.16
N PRO A 111 4.73 -13.42 -3.79
CA PRO A 111 5.71 -14.49 -3.69
C PRO A 111 5.88 -15.32 -4.98
N ALA A 112 5.01 -15.14 -5.98
CA ALA A 112 5.00 -16.00 -7.15
C ALA A 112 4.59 -15.26 -8.43
N ILE A 113 5.15 -15.68 -9.57
CA ILE A 113 4.80 -15.18 -10.90
C ILE A 113 3.43 -15.74 -11.36
N LEU A 114 3.01 -16.88 -10.79
CA LEU A 114 1.71 -17.50 -11.05
C LEU A 114 0.99 -17.77 -9.73
N ARG A 115 -0.32 -17.49 -9.67
CA ARG A 115 -1.16 -17.90 -8.55
C ARG A 115 -1.18 -19.42 -8.50
N GLN A 116 -0.52 -20.00 -7.51
CA GLN A 116 -0.78 -21.40 -7.19
C GLN A 116 -2.11 -21.43 -6.43
N ASP A 117 -3.15 -21.86 -7.13
CA ASP A 117 -4.53 -21.98 -6.67
C ASP A 117 -4.71 -22.95 -5.51
N HIS A 118 -3.65 -23.66 -5.12
CA HIS A 118 -3.67 -24.60 -4.03
C HIS A 118 -2.43 -24.44 -3.15
N PHE A 119 -2.60 -23.89 -1.94
CA PHE A 119 -1.71 -24.14 -0.80
C PHE A 119 -1.78 -25.63 -0.35
N GLY A 120 -2.01 -26.56 -1.28
CA GLY A 120 -2.34 -27.95 -1.02
C GLY A 120 -2.13 -28.86 -2.23
N ARG A 121 -1.26 -29.85 -2.06
CA ARG A 121 -0.98 -31.00 -2.96
C ARG A 121 -0.28 -30.69 -4.30
N GLY A 122 0.76 -29.86 -4.26
CA GLY A 122 1.68 -29.66 -5.38
C GLY A 122 3.15 -29.65 -4.95
N ALA A 123 4.05 -29.44 -5.93
CA ALA A 123 5.46 -29.11 -5.68
C ALA A 123 5.57 -27.81 -4.86
N ASN A 124 6.75 -27.55 -4.28
CA ASN A 124 7.01 -26.34 -3.48
C ASN A 124 6.53 -25.08 -4.25
N PRO A 125 5.58 -24.29 -3.68
CA PRO A 125 5.08 -23.09 -4.33
C PRO A 125 6.13 -21.98 -4.49
N PHE A 126 7.21 -22.06 -3.72
CA PHE A 126 8.30 -21.08 -3.67
C PHE A 126 9.65 -21.79 -3.87
N PRO A 127 9.93 -22.33 -5.06
CA PRO A 127 11.22 -22.97 -5.31
C PRO A 127 12.33 -21.92 -5.25
N LEU A 128 13.44 -22.22 -4.55
CA LEU A 128 14.58 -21.31 -4.38
C LEU A 128 15.23 -20.87 -5.70
N SER A 129 14.96 -21.60 -6.79
CA SER A 129 15.45 -21.29 -8.13
C SER A 129 14.59 -20.28 -8.89
N GLN A 130 13.39 -19.95 -8.42
CA GLN A 130 12.57 -18.92 -9.05
C GLN A 130 13.04 -17.52 -8.64
N PRO A 131 13.11 -16.57 -9.59
CA PRO A 131 13.39 -15.19 -9.26
C PRO A 131 12.24 -14.60 -8.43
N MET A 132 12.53 -13.49 -7.74
CA MET A 132 11.47 -12.69 -7.12
C MET A 132 10.44 -12.29 -8.17
N SER A 133 9.17 -12.27 -7.78
CA SER A 133 8.16 -11.64 -8.61
C SER A 133 8.50 -10.16 -8.81
N ARG A 134 8.06 -9.58 -9.91
CA ARG A 134 8.21 -8.14 -10.18
C ARG A 134 7.75 -7.25 -9.01
N PRO A 135 6.54 -7.41 -8.40
CA PRO A 135 6.13 -6.52 -7.32
C PRO A 135 6.95 -6.71 -6.05
N LEU A 136 7.46 -7.91 -5.78
CA LEU A 136 8.35 -8.15 -4.63
C LEU A 136 9.74 -7.55 -4.86
N GLN A 137 10.28 -7.69 -6.07
CA GLN A 137 11.52 -7.01 -6.46
C GLN A 137 11.39 -5.49 -6.32
N LEU A 138 10.31 -4.90 -6.82
CA LEU A 138 10.06 -3.46 -6.67
C LEU A 138 9.87 -3.04 -5.20
N ALA A 139 9.33 -3.92 -4.35
CA ALA A 139 9.20 -3.65 -2.92
C ALA A 139 10.55 -3.67 -2.20
N ASP A 140 11.46 -4.57 -2.60
CA ASP A 140 12.86 -4.63 -2.14
C ASP A 140 13.64 -3.39 -2.60
N GLU A 141 13.50 -3.00 -3.87
CA GLU A 141 14.11 -1.78 -4.40
C GLU A 141 13.58 -0.51 -3.70
N LEU A 142 12.28 -0.45 -3.40
CA LEU A 142 11.67 0.61 -2.61
C LEU A 142 12.22 0.65 -1.17
N LEU A 143 12.47 -0.52 -0.56
CA LEU A 143 13.07 -0.63 0.77
C LEU A 143 14.48 -0.02 0.76
N GLU A 144 15.33 -0.45 -0.18
CA GLU A 144 16.69 0.09 -0.36
C GLU A 144 16.67 1.58 -0.65
N HIS A 145 15.80 2.03 -1.56
CA HIS A 145 15.62 3.45 -1.84
C HIS A 145 15.27 4.23 -0.57
N THR A 146 14.34 3.72 0.25
CA THR A 146 13.94 4.34 1.52
C THR A 146 15.10 4.41 2.52
N ILE A 147 15.94 3.36 2.61
CA ILE A 147 17.14 3.34 3.46
C ILE A 147 18.11 4.46 3.08
N THR A 148 18.26 4.76 1.78
CA THR A 148 19.14 5.85 1.33
C THR A 148 18.57 7.25 1.57
N GLN A 149 17.24 7.40 1.54
CA GLN A 149 16.56 8.71 1.62
C GLN A 149 16.27 9.17 3.05
N PHE A 150 16.21 8.26 4.02
CA PHE A 150 15.78 8.55 5.39
C PHE A 150 16.81 8.09 6.42
N PRO A 151 16.82 8.66 7.65
CA PRO A 151 17.68 8.20 8.74
C PRO A 151 17.18 6.85 9.30
N ILE A 152 17.41 5.78 8.54
CA ILE A 152 17.01 4.42 8.92
C ILE A 152 18.11 3.74 9.74
N ASP A 153 17.67 3.05 10.79
CA ASP A 153 18.49 2.10 11.54
C ASP A 153 18.42 0.74 10.86
N THR A 154 19.48 0.42 10.12
CA THR A 154 19.56 -0.81 9.31
C THR A 154 19.65 -2.08 10.16
N MET A 155 19.87 -1.97 11.47
CA MET A 155 19.79 -3.12 12.39
C MET A 155 18.34 -3.40 12.83
N ARG A 156 17.38 -2.55 12.48
CA ARG A 156 15.96 -2.65 12.85
C ARG A 156 15.05 -2.45 11.64
N ILE A 157 15.24 -3.30 10.64
CA ILE A 157 14.33 -3.45 9.51
C ILE A 157 13.43 -4.66 9.77
N TYR A 158 12.12 -4.45 9.72
CA TYR A 158 11.12 -5.49 9.94
C TYR A 158 10.28 -5.68 8.68
N VAL A 159 10.07 -6.93 8.29
CA VAL A 159 9.12 -7.27 7.23
C VAL A 159 7.94 -7.97 7.88
N VAL A 160 6.74 -7.50 7.59
CA VAL A 160 5.48 -8.01 8.15
C VAL A 160 4.53 -8.31 6.99
N GLY A 161 3.81 -9.41 7.07
CA GLY A 161 2.91 -9.86 6.00
C GLY A 161 1.61 -10.43 6.52
N LEU A 162 0.56 -10.37 5.68
CA LEU A 162 -0.69 -11.08 5.92
C LEU A 162 -1.11 -11.90 4.69
N SER A 163 -1.53 -13.15 4.90
CA SER A 163 -2.01 -14.05 3.85
C SER A 163 -1.04 -14.13 2.66
N MET A 164 -1.34 -13.51 1.51
CA MET A 164 -0.44 -13.48 0.35
C MET A 164 0.92 -12.83 0.64
N GLY A 165 0.96 -11.85 1.54
CA GLY A 165 2.20 -11.14 1.89
C GLY A 165 3.02 -11.79 3.00
N GLY A 166 2.52 -12.85 3.63
CA GLY A 166 3.23 -13.60 4.68
C GLY A 166 3.67 -14.96 4.17
#